data_AF-A0AAD3DKE9-F1
#
_entry.id   AF-A0AAD3DKE9-F1
#
_cell.length_a   1.000
_cell.length_b   1.000
_cell.length_c   1.000
_cell.angle_alpha   90.00
_cell.angle_beta   90.00
_cell.angle_gamma   90.00
#
_symmetry.space_group_name_H-M   'P 1'
#
loop_
_entity.id
_entity.type
_entity.pdbx_description
1 polymer ?
#
loop_
_entity_poly.entity_id
_entity_poly.type
_entity_poly.pdbx_seq_one_letter_code
_entity_poly.pdbx_strand_id
1 'polypeptide(L)'
;MRAAFPPARGADLSPELVSLFIAHEADRVAPSTLSGTISALADWQRAKGFPAEASIRRNPLVQRTLRQAWRARAPAAAATAGGDAGAEPLPQRTKEAFPVPLLRLLLGWLAATADGAPARRAELEQDACWLVVGFFGMLRRSELAGLRLGDVHSLTGGVHVVRITRSKTDQVGAGVDVHLGASSGSGVRIGRIIGRHLERARSGGAEPSAPLFTRGPQWGPGSEAWRKEGFTRRLRALLGEMQRALPQIAGRVPDYASHSLRRGGATAAAEGGASGEQIKAHGRWRSEAVSAYILPSAAAKARIVGCM
;
A
#
# COMPACT_ATOMS: atom_id res chain seq x y z
N MET A 1 24.29 23.11 28.13
CA MET A 1 22.91 23.34 27.61
C MET A 1 22.80 24.34 26.45
N ARG A 2 23.78 25.22 26.17
CA ARG A 2 23.72 26.19 25.05
C ARG A 2 23.94 25.61 23.63
N ALA A 3 24.34 24.35 23.50
CA ALA A 3 24.56 23.69 22.20
C ALA A 3 23.30 22.96 21.65
N ALA A 4 22.18 22.99 22.39
CA ALA A 4 20.98 22.23 22.05
C ALA A 4 19.93 23.04 21.27
N PHE A 5 20.25 24.20 20.71
CA PHE A 5 19.36 24.93 19.81
C PHE A 5 20.15 25.43 18.60
N PRO A 6 19.55 25.45 17.39
CA PRO A 6 20.23 25.97 16.21
C PRO A 6 20.71 27.41 16.47
N PRO A 7 22.01 27.72 16.27
CA PRO A 7 22.62 28.95 16.76
C PRO A 7 22.13 30.22 16.06
N ALA A 8 21.42 30.11 14.93
CA ALA A 8 20.87 31.25 14.18
C ALA A 8 19.76 30.85 13.20
N ARG A 9 19.02 31.84 12.68
CA ARG A 9 18.16 31.69 11.48
C ARG A 9 19.02 31.21 10.30
N GLY A 10 18.73 30.01 9.78
CA GLY A 10 19.49 29.40 8.67
C GLY A 10 20.44 28.27 9.08
N ALA A 11 20.55 27.96 10.37
CA ALA A 11 21.34 26.83 10.83
C ALA A 11 20.67 25.48 10.54
N ASP A 12 21.52 24.45 10.34
CA ASP A 12 21.11 23.07 10.09
C ASP A 12 20.53 22.39 11.34
N LEU A 13 19.97 21.19 11.17
CA LEU A 13 19.53 20.31 12.24
C LEU A 13 20.73 19.82 13.06
N SER A 14 20.69 20.04 14.38
CA SER A 14 21.65 19.41 15.30
C SER A 14 21.42 17.89 15.35
N PRO A 15 22.45 17.07 15.05
CA PRO A 15 22.39 15.62 15.23
C PRO A 15 22.03 15.20 16.66
N GLU A 16 22.49 15.95 17.65
CA GLU A 16 22.23 15.70 19.08
C GLU A 16 20.75 15.88 19.41
N LEU A 17 20.12 16.94 18.89
CA LEU A 17 18.68 17.16 19.05
C LEU A 17 17.85 16.09 18.36
N VAL A 18 18.24 15.67 17.16
CA VAL A 18 17.54 14.61 16.44
C VAL A 18 17.70 13.28 17.16
N SER A 19 18.87 12.99 17.73
CA SER A 19 19.08 11.83 18.59
C SER A 19 18.25 11.90 19.88
N LEU A 20 18.13 13.06 20.52
CA LEU A 20 17.26 13.24 21.70
C LEU A 20 15.78 13.00 21.35
N PHE A 21 15.34 13.55 20.21
CA PHE A 21 14.00 13.28 19.67
C PHE A 21 13.78 11.79 19.42
N ILE A 22 14.74 11.10 18.80
CA ILE A 22 14.67 9.65 18.58
C ILE A 22 14.54 8.93 19.91
N ALA A 23 15.37 9.24 20.90
CA ALA A 23 15.31 8.59 22.21
C ALA A 23 13.97 8.82 22.92
N HIS A 24 13.39 10.02 22.80
CA HIS A 24 12.11 10.35 23.41
C HIS A 24 10.90 9.68 22.72
N GLU A 25 10.89 9.69 21.39
CA GLU A 25 9.76 9.18 20.58
C GLU A 25 9.86 7.68 20.31
N ALA A 26 11.04 7.09 20.47
CA ALA A 26 11.33 5.70 20.14
C ALA A 26 10.30 4.74 20.71
N ASP A 27 9.84 4.93 21.95
CA ASP A 27 8.87 4.02 22.57
C ASP A 27 7.41 4.41 22.30
N ARG A 28 7.17 5.67 21.90
CA ARG A 28 5.85 6.27 21.73
C ARG A 28 5.25 6.06 20.33
N VAL A 29 6.09 5.97 19.30
CA VAL A 29 5.63 5.83 17.91
C VAL A 29 6.16 4.56 17.25
N ALA A 30 5.51 4.06 16.21
CA ALA A 30 5.99 2.88 15.48
C ALA A 30 7.36 3.15 14.79
N PRO A 31 8.26 2.14 14.64
CA PRO A 31 9.57 2.33 14.01
C PRO A 31 9.51 2.93 12.59
N SER A 32 8.46 2.56 11.83
CA SER A 32 8.22 3.11 10.50
C SER A 32 7.82 4.59 10.51
N THR A 33 7.08 5.03 11.53
CA THR A 33 6.73 6.44 11.74
C THR A 33 7.99 7.23 12.06
N LEU A 34 8.82 6.74 12.99
CA LEU A 34 10.07 7.39 13.37
C LEU A 34 11.05 7.51 12.18
N SER A 35 11.24 6.42 11.43
CA SER A 35 12.06 6.42 10.20
C SER A 35 11.52 7.37 9.13
N GLY A 36 10.19 7.50 9.04
CA GLY A 36 9.51 8.46 8.16
C GLY A 36 9.78 9.92 8.56
N THR A 37 9.72 10.23 9.87
CA THR A 37 10.03 11.57 10.39
C THR A 37 11.49 11.95 10.11
N ILE A 38 12.44 11.04 10.32
CA ILE A 38 13.86 11.29 9.99
C ILE A 38 14.07 11.50 8.48
N SER A 39 13.32 10.78 7.62
CA SER A 39 13.33 11.07 6.17
C SER A 39 12.79 12.47 5.85
N ALA A 40 11.71 12.90 6.48
CA ALA A 40 11.13 14.22 6.25
C ALA A 40 12.10 15.34 6.67
N LEU A 41 12.83 15.15 7.77
CA LEU A 41 13.90 16.06 8.19
C LEU A 41 15.06 16.12 7.17
N ALA A 42 15.44 14.97 6.60
CA ALA A 42 16.44 14.92 5.53
C ALA A 42 15.95 15.55 4.21
N ASP A 43 14.66 15.42 3.89
CA ASP A 43 14.04 16.11 2.75
C ASP A 43 14.04 17.62 2.96
N TRP A 44 13.77 18.09 4.19
CA TRP A 44 13.83 19.50 4.56
C TRP A 44 15.24 20.08 4.40
N GLN A 45 16.29 19.37 4.83
CA GLN A 45 17.68 19.79 4.62
C GLN A 45 18.02 19.93 3.13
N ARG A 46 17.60 18.96 2.30
CA ARG A 46 17.77 19.06 0.84
C ARG A 46 17.07 20.30 0.26
N ALA A 47 15.87 20.61 0.72
CA ALA A 47 15.13 21.81 0.29
C ALA A 47 15.81 23.12 0.73
N LYS A 48 16.72 23.08 1.72
CA LYS A 48 17.55 24.20 2.17
C LYS A 48 18.92 24.27 1.48
N GLY A 49 19.18 23.39 0.51
CA GLY A 49 20.43 23.38 -0.26
C GLY A 49 21.57 22.59 0.39
N PHE A 50 21.30 21.81 1.44
CA PHE A 50 22.31 20.95 2.04
C PHE A 50 22.62 19.74 1.14
N PRO A 51 23.90 19.36 1.00
CA PRO A 51 24.32 18.24 0.17
C PRO A 51 23.85 16.90 0.76
N ALA A 52 23.67 15.88 -0.08
CA ALA A 52 23.08 14.60 0.33
C ALA A 52 23.94 13.84 1.36
N GLU A 53 25.24 14.13 1.38
CA GLU A 53 26.28 13.59 2.26
C GLU A 53 26.12 14.15 3.67
N ALA A 54 25.70 15.42 3.79
CA ALA A 54 25.41 16.09 5.05
C ALA A 54 24.01 15.76 5.61
N SER A 55 23.28 14.82 4.99
CA SER A 55 21.94 14.45 5.44
C SER A 55 21.96 13.96 6.90
N ILE A 56 21.07 14.50 7.72
CA ILE A 56 20.84 14.11 9.10
C ILE A 56 20.50 12.62 9.23
N ARG A 57 19.87 12.04 8.19
CA ARG A 57 19.61 10.60 8.10
C ARG A 57 20.90 9.80 7.97
N ARG A 58 21.94 10.34 7.33
CA ARG A 58 23.25 9.67 7.17
C ARG A 58 24.20 9.96 8.33
N ASN A 59 23.87 10.90 9.21
CA ASN A 59 24.71 11.24 10.34
C ASN A 59 24.97 10.00 11.25
N PRO A 60 26.24 9.69 11.60
CA PRO A 60 26.58 8.52 12.39
C PRO A 60 25.92 8.45 13.78
N LEU A 61 25.73 9.60 14.44
CA LEU A 61 25.10 9.68 15.76
C LEU A 61 23.62 9.31 15.66
N VAL A 62 22.90 9.90 14.70
CA VAL A 62 21.48 9.63 14.43
C VAL A 62 21.27 8.16 14.07
N GLN A 63 22.12 7.59 13.21
CA GLN A 63 22.09 6.17 12.85
C GLN A 63 22.36 5.24 14.03
N ARG A 64 23.29 5.60 14.92
CA ARG A 64 23.56 4.86 16.15
C ARG A 64 22.35 4.88 17.09
N THR A 65 21.74 6.04 17.30
CA THR A 65 20.57 6.19 18.16
C THR A 65 19.35 5.43 17.63
N LEU A 66 19.09 5.46 16.31
CA LEU A 66 18.03 4.65 15.69
C LEU A 66 18.24 3.15 15.92
N ARG A 67 19.47 2.66 15.73
CA ARG A 67 19.79 1.24 15.97
C ARG A 67 19.61 0.85 17.43
N GLN A 68 20.03 1.69 18.36
CA GLN A 68 19.84 1.45 19.80
C GLN A 68 18.35 1.43 20.16
N ALA A 69 17.58 2.41 19.70
CA ALA A 69 16.12 2.47 19.89
C ALA A 69 15.41 1.23 19.35
N TRP A 70 15.84 0.70 18.20
CA TRP A 70 15.25 -0.53 17.64
C TRP A 70 15.67 -1.80 18.37
N ARG A 71 16.92 -1.87 18.85
CA ARG A 71 17.39 -2.99 19.67
C ARG A 71 16.67 -3.06 21.00
N ALA A 72 16.43 -1.93 21.66
CA ALA A 72 15.67 -1.85 22.92
C ALA A 72 14.21 -2.33 22.78
N ARG A 73 13.67 -2.31 21.55
CA ARG A 73 12.32 -2.78 21.22
C ARG A 73 12.24 -4.23 20.75
N ALA A 74 13.38 -4.88 20.50
CA ALA A 74 13.37 -6.30 20.22
C ALA A 74 13.04 -7.07 21.51
N PRO A 75 12.15 -8.07 21.49
CA PRO A 75 11.86 -8.85 22.68
C PRO A 75 13.15 -9.50 23.22
N ALA A 76 13.31 -9.49 24.55
CA ALA A 76 14.51 -9.91 25.28
C ALA A 76 14.89 -11.41 25.17
N ALA A 77 14.37 -12.13 24.16
CA ALA A 77 14.60 -13.56 23.95
C ALA A 77 15.77 -13.88 23.00
N ALA A 78 16.69 -12.93 22.75
CA ALA A 78 17.85 -13.13 21.88
C ALA A 78 19.18 -12.82 22.59
N ALA A 79 19.22 -12.91 23.92
CA ALA A 79 20.41 -12.64 24.72
C ALA A 79 20.95 -13.91 25.41
N THR A 80 21.09 -15.00 24.65
CA THR A 80 21.97 -16.13 25.01
C THR A 80 22.42 -16.87 23.75
N ALA A 81 23.37 -16.29 23.03
CA ALA A 81 24.37 -17.01 22.24
C ALA A 81 25.45 -16.02 21.83
N GLY A 82 26.64 -16.16 22.41
CA GLY A 82 27.82 -15.43 21.96
C GLY A 82 28.33 -15.98 20.63
N GLY A 83 29.18 -15.17 19.98
CA GLY A 83 30.12 -15.66 18.99
C GLY A 83 29.67 -15.55 17.53
N ASP A 84 30.47 -14.76 16.81
CA ASP A 84 30.75 -14.80 15.37
C ASP A 84 29.87 -14.10 14.33
N ALA A 85 30.62 -13.53 13.40
CA ALA A 85 30.26 -12.60 12.37
C ALA A 85 29.30 -13.21 11.33
N GLY A 86 28.36 -12.39 10.85
CA GLY A 86 27.55 -12.71 9.67
C GLY A 86 26.03 -12.69 9.86
N ALA A 87 25.51 -12.07 10.93
CA ALA A 87 24.06 -11.94 11.09
C ALA A 87 23.47 -11.00 10.02
N GLU A 88 22.90 -11.59 8.96
CA GLU A 88 21.96 -10.91 8.07
C GLU A 88 20.94 -10.14 8.94
N PRO A 89 20.65 -8.87 8.64
CA PRO A 89 19.67 -8.12 9.40
C PRO A 89 18.32 -8.82 9.28
N LEU A 90 17.78 -9.25 10.43
CA LEU A 90 16.42 -9.78 10.57
C LEU A 90 15.45 -8.95 9.70
N PRO A 91 14.69 -9.60 8.80
CA PRO A 91 13.86 -8.88 7.84
C PRO A 91 12.90 -7.99 8.61
N GLN A 92 12.97 -6.67 8.34
CA GLN A 92 11.95 -5.72 8.76
C GLN A 92 10.59 -6.36 8.48
N ARG A 93 9.68 -6.41 9.46
CA ARG A 93 8.30 -6.91 9.28
C ARG A 93 7.62 -6.10 8.17
N THR A 94 7.85 -6.50 6.92
CA THR A 94 7.29 -5.82 5.76
C THR A 94 5.82 -6.22 5.73
N LYS A 95 4.90 -5.25 5.80
CA LYS A 95 3.43 -5.49 5.83
C LYS A 95 2.99 -6.50 4.77
N GLU A 96 2.51 -7.67 5.17
CA GLU A 96 2.32 -8.84 4.30
C GLU A 96 1.58 -8.53 2.99
N ALA A 97 2.01 -9.20 1.92
CA ALA A 97 1.36 -9.14 0.61
C ALA A 97 -0.03 -9.78 0.72
N PHE A 98 -1.05 -9.13 0.14
CA PHE A 98 -2.40 -9.69 0.13
C PHE A 98 -2.45 -10.87 -0.83
N PRO A 99 -2.82 -12.10 -0.39
CA PRO A 99 -2.72 -13.27 -1.24
C PRO A 99 -3.92 -13.40 -2.19
N VAL A 100 -3.68 -13.89 -3.41
CA VAL A 100 -4.71 -14.07 -4.45
C VAL A 100 -5.87 -14.98 -4.00
N PRO A 101 -5.65 -16.11 -3.30
CA PRO A 101 -6.75 -16.93 -2.80
C PRO A 101 -7.68 -16.17 -1.84
N LEU A 102 -7.11 -15.35 -0.94
CA LEU A 102 -7.90 -14.53 -0.02
C LEU A 102 -8.68 -13.44 -0.77
N LEU A 103 -8.09 -12.84 -1.81
CA LEU A 103 -8.81 -11.90 -2.67
C LEU A 103 -10.00 -12.55 -3.37
N ARG A 104 -9.81 -13.74 -3.95
CA ARG A 104 -10.89 -14.46 -4.62
C ARG A 104 -12.01 -14.82 -3.66
N LEU A 105 -11.66 -15.31 -2.47
CA LEU A 105 -12.62 -15.61 -1.42
C LEU A 105 -13.40 -14.36 -0.99
N LEU A 106 -12.71 -13.26 -0.73
CA LEU A 106 -13.33 -11.99 -0.33
C LEU A 106 -14.28 -11.46 -1.41
N LEU A 107 -13.87 -11.49 -2.69
CA LEU A 107 -14.72 -11.07 -3.80
C LEU A 107 -15.94 -11.99 -3.99
N GLY A 108 -15.77 -13.30 -3.79
CA GLY A 108 -16.88 -14.26 -3.82
C GLY A 108 -17.88 -14.04 -2.70
N TRP A 109 -17.40 -13.82 -1.48
CA TRP A 109 -18.23 -13.50 -0.32
C TRP A 109 -18.97 -12.17 -0.50
N LEU A 110 -18.30 -11.12 -1.00
CA LEU A 110 -18.94 -9.83 -1.32
C LEU A 110 -20.07 -10.01 -2.34
N ALA A 111 -19.86 -10.81 -3.39
CA ALA A 111 -20.87 -11.08 -4.41
C ALA A 111 -22.08 -11.82 -3.81
N ALA A 112 -21.85 -12.91 -3.07
CA ALA A 112 -22.92 -13.66 -2.43
C ALA A 112 -23.71 -12.80 -1.42
N THR A 113 -23.02 -11.96 -0.65
CA THR A 113 -23.65 -11.04 0.31
C THR A 113 -24.47 -9.97 -0.41
N ALA A 114 -24.01 -9.46 -1.56
CA ALA A 114 -24.75 -8.49 -2.37
C ALA A 114 -26.00 -9.09 -3.03
N ASP A 115 -26.02 -10.41 -3.25
CA ASP A 115 -27.19 -11.16 -3.70
C ASP A 115 -28.19 -11.37 -2.55
N GLY A 116 -27.72 -11.67 -1.33
CA GLY A 116 -28.58 -11.85 -0.15
C GLY A 116 -29.04 -10.56 0.55
N ALA A 117 -28.40 -9.41 0.29
CA ALA A 117 -28.72 -8.13 0.94
C ALA A 117 -28.82 -6.98 -0.09
N PRO A 118 -29.95 -6.85 -0.82
CA PRO A 118 -30.12 -5.84 -1.88
C PRO A 118 -29.84 -4.40 -1.42
N ALA A 119 -30.21 -4.05 -0.18
CA ALA A 119 -29.96 -2.73 0.41
C ALA A 119 -28.47 -2.38 0.52
N ARG A 120 -27.58 -3.39 0.62
CA ARG A 120 -26.12 -3.21 0.71
C ARG A 120 -25.41 -3.43 -0.62
N ARG A 121 -26.12 -3.81 -1.69
CA ARG A 121 -25.51 -4.21 -2.97
C ARG A 121 -24.56 -3.16 -3.52
N ALA A 122 -24.98 -1.89 -3.51
CA ALA A 122 -24.17 -0.79 -4.02
C ALA A 122 -22.86 -0.62 -3.25
N GLU A 123 -22.90 -0.79 -1.93
CA GLU A 123 -21.73 -0.68 -1.03
C GLU A 123 -20.74 -1.82 -1.32
N LEU A 124 -21.26 -3.04 -1.45
CA LEU A 124 -20.46 -4.25 -1.65
C LEU A 124 -19.87 -4.34 -3.07
N GLU A 125 -20.58 -3.85 -4.08
CA GLU A 125 -20.06 -3.71 -5.44
C GLU A 125 -18.95 -2.65 -5.51
N GLN A 126 -19.13 -1.52 -4.83
CA GLN A 126 -18.06 -0.53 -4.67
C GLN A 126 -16.85 -1.16 -3.97
N ASP A 127 -17.09 -1.98 -2.94
CA ASP A 127 -16.03 -2.68 -2.22
C ASP A 127 -15.21 -3.61 -3.11
N ALA A 128 -15.90 -4.43 -3.89
CA ALA A 128 -15.26 -5.30 -4.86
C ALA A 128 -14.46 -4.50 -5.89
N CYS A 129 -14.99 -3.36 -6.35
CA CYS A 129 -14.34 -2.50 -7.33
C CYS A 129 -13.02 -1.94 -6.83
N TRP A 130 -12.98 -1.30 -5.64
CA TRP A 130 -11.73 -0.71 -5.15
C TRP A 130 -10.69 -1.78 -4.78
N LEU A 131 -11.11 -2.97 -4.35
CA LEU A 131 -10.22 -4.10 -4.11
C LEU A 131 -9.53 -4.54 -5.40
N VAL A 132 -10.31 -4.71 -6.48
CA VAL A 132 -9.81 -5.13 -7.80
C VAL A 132 -8.91 -4.06 -8.41
N VAL A 133 -9.36 -2.80 -8.45
CA VAL A 133 -8.57 -1.68 -8.98
C VAL A 133 -7.27 -1.50 -8.18
N GLY A 134 -7.35 -1.58 -6.85
CA GLY A 134 -6.19 -1.46 -5.96
C GLY A 134 -5.18 -2.59 -6.13
N PHE A 135 -5.66 -3.82 -6.24
CA PHE A 135 -4.83 -5.02 -6.36
C PHE A 135 -4.22 -5.14 -7.76
N PHE A 136 -5.05 -5.25 -8.80
CA PHE A 136 -4.58 -5.51 -10.17
C PHE A 136 -3.95 -4.28 -10.80
N GLY A 137 -4.36 -3.07 -10.42
CA GLY A 137 -3.67 -1.86 -10.85
C GLY A 137 -2.42 -1.55 -10.03
N MET A 138 -2.17 -2.27 -8.93
CA MET A 138 -1.08 -2.01 -7.98
C MET A 138 -1.09 -0.57 -7.45
N LEU A 139 -2.28 0.03 -7.28
CA LEU A 139 -2.42 1.45 -6.92
C LEU A 139 -2.01 1.74 -5.46
N ARG A 140 -1.46 2.92 -5.23
CA ARG A 140 -1.28 3.47 -3.89
C ARG A 140 -2.64 3.89 -3.33
N ARG A 141 -2.77 3.85 -2.02
CA ARG A 141 -3.99 4.27 -1.31
C ARG A 141 -4.40 5.72 -1.60
N SER A 142 -3.43 6.62 -1.81
CA SER A 142 -3.70 8.01 -2.20
C SER A 142 -4.15 8.15 -3.65
N GLU A 143 -3.72 7.24 -4.53
CA GLU A 143 -4.17 7.21 -5.92
C GLU A 143 -5.63 6.75 -5.97
N LEU A 144 -5.96 5.64 -5.27
CA LEU A 144 -7.36 5.18 -5.13
C LEU A 144 -8.31 6.26 -4.60
N ALA A 145 -7.88 7.01 -3.58
CA ALA A 145 -8.67 8.08 -2.99
C ALA A 145 -8.88 9.29 -3.94
N GLY A 146 -8.02 9.44 -4.94
CA GLY A 146 -8.04 10.56 -5.88
C GLY A 146 -8.76 10.28 -7.19
N LEU A 147 -9.14 9.03 -7.45
CA LEU A 147 -9.81 8.65 -8.71
C LEU A 147 -11.22 9.23 -8.79
N ARG A 148 -11.56 9.69 -9.99
CA ARG A 148 -12.90 10.12 -10.40
C ARG A 148 -13.49 9.13 -11.40
N LEU A 149 -14.80 9.23 -11.64
CA LEU A 149 -15.47 8.38 -12.63
C LEU A 149 -14.91 8.60 -14.04
N GLY A 150 -14.65 9.85 -14.40
CA GLY A 150 -14.07 10.23 -15.70
C GLY A 150 -12.63 9.77 -15.91
N ASP A 151 -11.95 9.29 -14.87
CA ASP A 151 -10.61 8.72 -14.98
C ASP A 151 -10.63 7.24 -15.44
N VAL A 152 -11.80 6.61 -15.53
CA VAL A 152 -11.93 5.20 -15.92
C VAL A 152 -12.57 5.07 -17.29
N HIS A 153 -11.80 4.60 -18.26
CA HIS A 153 -12.25 4.40 -19.64
C HIS A 153 -12.43 2.90 -19.92
N SER A 154 -13.63 2.52 -20.35
CA SER A 154 -13.91 1.14 -20.77
C SER A 154 -13.57 0.96 -22.24
N LEU A 155 -12.79 -0.06 -22.55
CA LEU A 155 -12.43 -0.47 -23.90
C LEU A 155 -13.20 -1.73 -24.32
N THR A 156 -13.13 -2.07 -25.61
CA THR A 156 -13.68 -3.31 -26.15
C THR A 156 -13.11 -4.55 -25.45
N GLY A 157 -13.93 -5.59 -25.33
CA GLY A 157 -13.52 -6.85 -24.69
C GLY A 157 -13.50 -6.81 -23.17
N GLY A 158 -14.02 -5.76 -22.51
CA GLY A 158 -14.11 -5.67 -21.05
C GLY A 158 -12.82 -5.20 -20.37
N VAL A 159 -11.88 -4.67 -21.14
CA VAL A 159 -10.67 -4.01 -20.64
C VAL A 159 -11.02 -2.62 -20.12
N HIS A 160 -10.36 -2.17 -19.06
CA HIS A 160 -10.50 -0.81 -18.53
C HIS A 160 -9.15 -0.13 -18.41
N VAL A 161 -9.10 1.16 -18.71
CA VAL A 161 -7.93 2.03 -18.51
C VAL A 161 -8.24 2.98 -17.38
N VAL A 162 -7.39 2.99 -16.35
CA VAL A 162 -7.50 3.90 -15.21
C VAL A 162 -6.42 4.96 -15.33
N ARG A 163 -6.83 6.20 -15.58
CA ARG A 163 -5.97 7.38 -15.62
C ARG A 163 -5.65 7.83 -14.20
N ILE A 164 -4.37 7.87 -13.85
CA ILE A 164 -3.92 8.46 -12.60
C ILE A 164 -3.41 9.85 -12.89
N THR A 165 -4.23 10.85 -12.59
CA THR A 165 -3.94 12.27 -12.85
C THR A 165 -2.83 12.84 -11.96
N ARG A 166 -2.64 12.29 -10.76
CA ARG A 166 -1.58 12.71 -9.84
C ARG A 166 -1.07 11.53 -9.02
N SER A 167 0.25 11.35 -8.98
CA SER A 167 0.89 10.40 -8.08
C SER A 167 1.93 11.10 -7.21
N LYS A 168 2.26 10.54 -6.04
CA LYS A 168 3.32 11.09 -5.16
C LYS A 168 4.67 11.27 -5.89
N THR A 169 4.90 10.49 -6.93
CA THR A 169 6.11 10.53 -7.75
C THR A 169 5.98 11.45 -8.97
N ASP A 170 4.78 11.84 -9.37
CA ASP A 170 4.53 12.65 -10.55
C ASP A 170 4.59 14.15 -10.20
N GLN A 171 5.81 14.71 -10.20
CA GLN A 171 6.04 16.12 -9.86
C GLN A 171 5.60 17.09 -10.98
N VAL A 172 5.38 16.58 -12.20
CA VAL A 172 4.99 17.38 -13.38
C VAL A 172 3.52 17.18 -13.78
N GLY A 173 2.79 16.23 -13.19
CA GLY A 173 1.37 16.02 -13.44
C GLY A 173 1.08 15.42 -14.82
N ALA A 174 2.04 14.72 -15.42
CA ALA A 174 1.89 14.10 -16.74
C ALA A 174 0.82 12.99 -16.74
N GLY A 175 0.51 12.44 -15.56
CA GLY A 175 -0.43 11.35 -15.36
C GLY A 175 0.03 10.03 -15.98
N VAL A 176 -0.56 8.92 -15.55
CA VAL A 176 -0.20 7.59 -16.08
C VAL A 176 -1.43 6.70 -16.22
N ASP A 177 -1.45 5.92 -17.28
CA ASP A 177 -2.55 5.01 -17.61
C ASP A 177 -2.23 3.62 -17.10
N VAL A 178 -3.21 3.02 -16.40
CA VAL A 178 -3.11 1.65 -15.89
C VAL A 178 -4.12 0.81 -16.63
N HIS A 179 -3.64 -0.20 -17.34
CA HIS A 179 -4.48 -1.11 -18.10
C HIS A 179 -4.90 -2.28 -17.21
N LEU A 180 -6.21 -2.50 -17.11
CA LEU A 180 -6.83 -3.59 -16.34
C LEU A 180 -7.54 -4.52 -17.33
N GLY A 181 -7.02 -5.74 -17.47
CA GLY A 181 -7.62 -6.75 -18.35
C GLY A 181 -9.02 -7.16 -17.90
N ALA A 182 -9.78 -7.79 -18.80
CA ALA A 182 -11.14 -8.24 -18.51
C ALA A 182 -11.20 -9.32 -17.41
N SER A 183 -10.22 -10.22 -17.40
CA SER A 183 -10.04 -11.25 -16.39
C SER A 183 -8.57 -11.41 -16.01
N SER A 184 -8.29 -11.86 -14.79
CA SER A 184 -6.95 -12.27 -14.37
C SER A 184 -6.70 -13.75 -14.69
N GLY A 185 -5.42 -14.14 -14.78
CA GLY A 185 -5.02 -15.56 -14.82
C GLY A 185 -5.45 -16.36 -13.58
N SER A 186 -5.80 -15.68 -12.50
CA SER A 186 -6.40 -16.27 -11.31
C SER A 186 -7.92 -16.39 -11.34
N GLY A 187 -8.58 -16.11 -12.48
CA GLY A 187 -10.02 -16.27 -12.67
C GLY A 187 -10.89 -15.14 -12.07
N VAL A 188 -10.29 -14.01 -11.67
CA VAL A 188 -11.07 -12.84 -11.23
C VAL A 188 -11.58 -12.09 -12.45
N ARG A 189 -12.89 -11.89 -12.55
CA ARG A 189 -13.56 -11.15 -13.64
C ARG A 189 -13.49 -9.63 -13.42
N ILE A 190 -12.28 -9.08 -13.52
CA ILE A 190 -11.93 -7.67 -13.28
C ILE A 190 -12.89 -6.73 -14.01
N GLY A 191 -13.04 -6.90 -15.32
CA GLY A 191 -13.83 -6.01 -16.16
C GLY A 191 -15.31 -5.98 -15.80
N ARG A 192 -15.86 -7.11 -15.37
CA ARG A 192 -17.25 -7.21 -14.91
C ARG A 192 -17.46 -6.50 -13.58
N ILE A 193 -16.50 -6.60 -12.65
CA ILE A 193 -16.58 -5.95 -11.33
C ILE A 193 -16.54 -4.43 -11.50
N ILE A 194 -15.58 -3.92 -12.29
CA ILE A 194 -15.46 -2.48 -12.57
C ILE A 194 -16.69 -2.00 -13.35
N GLY A 195 -17.11 -2.72 -14.39
CA GLY A 195 -18.25 -2.35 -15.23
C GLY A 195 -19.54 -2.19 -14.44
N ARG A 196 -19.84 -3.11 -13.51
CA ARG A 196 -21.04 -3.01 -12.63
C ARG A 196 -21.04 -1.76 -11.76
N HIS A 197 -19.88 -1.43 -11.18
CA HIS A 197 -19.74 -0.23 -10.36
C HIS A 197 -19.95 1.05 -11.19
N LEU A 198 -19.35 1.12 -12.39
CA LEU A 198 -19.52 2.26 -13.29
C LEU A 198 -20.96 2.40 -13.81
N GLU A 199 -21.60 1.27 -14.15
CA GLU A 199 -23.01 1.25 -14.53
C GLU A 199 -23.90 1.77 -13.41
N ARG A 200 -23.68 1.34 -12.16
CA ARG A 200 -24.42 1.85 -11.02
C ARG A 200 -24.26 3.34 -10.81
N ALA A 201 -23.03 3.85 -10.90
CA ALA A 201 -22.76 5.28 -10.79
C ALA A 201 -23.50 6.06 -11.89
N ARG A 202 -23.46 5.59 -13.15
CA ARG A 202 -24.18 6.20 -14.28
C ARG A 202 -25.70 6.18 -14.08
N SER A 203 -26.26 5.05 -13.68
CA SER A 203 -27.71 4.93 -13.41
C SER A 203 -28.14 5.79 -12.22
N GLY A 204 -27.23 6.13 -11.32
CA GLY A 204 -27.44 7.08 -10.23
C GLY A 204 -27.28 8.55 -10.63
N GLY A 205 -27.01 8.87 -11.91
CA GLY A 205 -26.82 10.25 -12.37
C GLY A 205 -25.46 10.85 -12.00
N ALA A 206 -24.43 10.02 -11.79
CA ALA A 206 -23.11 10.50 -11.41
C ALA A 206 -22.40 11.22 -12.56
N GLU A 207 -21.94 12.44 -12.30
CA GLU A 207 -21.11 13.19 -13.23
C GLU A 207 -19.68 12.61 -13.35
N PRO A 208 -19.00 12.78 -14.49
CA PRO A 208 -17.61 12.32 -14.67
C PRO A 208 -16.63 12.90 -13.64
N SER A 209 -16.91 14.08 -13.11
CA SER A 209 -16.09 14.75 -12.10
C SER A 209 -16.25 14.16 -10.69
N ALA A 210 -17.27 13.34 -10.46
CA ALA A 210 -17.56 12.76 -9.17
C ALA A 210 -16.51 11.70 -8.77
N PRO A 211 -16.27 11.49 -7.45
CA PRO A 211 -15.32 10.49 -6.99
C PRO A 211 -15.71 9.08 -7.46
N LEU A 212 -14.72 8.27 -7.85
CA LEU A 212 -14.95 6.87 -8.19
C LEU A 212 -15.43 6.06 -6.98
N PHE A 213 -14.95 6.40 -5.77
CA PHE A 213 -15.31 5.73 -4.52
C PHE A 213 -15.78 6.74 -3.47
N THR A 214 -17.02 6.60 -2.99
CA THR A 214 -17.70 7.58 -2.14
C THR A 214 -18.06 7.03 -0.75
N ARG A 215 -18.22 7.90 0.26
CA ARG A 215 -18.51 7.55 1.68
C ARG A 215 -19.84 6.85 1.94
N GLY A 216 -20.78 6.94 1.01
CA GLY A 216 -21.84 5.97 0.77
C GLY A 216 -21.88 5.75 -0.74
N PRO A 217 -22.33 4.58 -1.24
CA PRO A 217 -22.31 4.22 -2.67
C PRO A 217 -23.45 4.94 -3.43
N GLN A 218 -23.55 6.24 -3.21
CA GLN A 218 -24.53 7.17 -3.76
C GLN A 218 -23.75 8.34 -4.35
N TRP A 219 -24.11 8.70 -5.57
CA TRP A 219 -23.54 9.81 -6.30
C TRP A 219 -24.64 10.86 -6.45
N GLY A 220 -24.45 11.99 -5.79
CA GLY A 220 -25.39 13.12 -5.77
C GLY A 220 -24.67 14.41 -5.36
N PRO A 221 -25.40 15.53 -5.27
CA PRO A 221 -24.85 16.79 -4.83
C PRO A 221 -24.18 16.64 -3.46
N GLY A 222 -22.86 16.89 -3.39
CA GLY A 222 -22.09 16.77 -2.15
C GLY A 222 -21.50 15.38 -1.85
N SER A 223 -21.53 14.43 -2.79
CA SER A 223 -20.86 13.13 -2.61
C SER A 223 -19.38 13.27 -2.25
N GLU A 224 -19.02 12.81 -1.05
CA GLU A 224 -17.64 12.86 -0.58
C GLU A 224 -16.84 11.63 -0.99
N ALA A 225 -15.65 11.87 -1.53
CA ALA A 225 -14.67 10.84 -1.78
C ALA A 225 -14.26 10.13 -0.49
N TRP A 226 -13.93 8.84 -0.60
CA TRP A 226 -13.24 8.16 0.48
C TRP A 226 -11.88 8.80 0.77
N ARG A 227 -11.66 9.14 2.04
CA ARG A 227 -10.33 9.49 2.52
C ARG A 227 -9.41 8.28 2.42
N LYS A 228 -8.12 8.52 2.20
CA LYS A 228 -7.09 7.48 2.12
C LYS A 228 -7.16 6.51 3.33
N GLU A 229 -7.40 6.98 4.56
CA GLU A 229 -7.55 6.11 5.75
C GLU A 229 -8.75 5.16 5.68
N GLY A 230 -9.81 5.54 4.94
CA GLY A 230 -11.04 4.77 4.78
C GLY A 230 -10.80 3.40 4.18
N PHE A 231 -9.98 3.30 3.13
CA PHE A 231 -9.66 2.02 2.47
C PHE A 231 -9.04 0.98 3.42
N THR A 232 -8.13 1.41 4.30
CA THR A 232 -7.50 0.48 5.27
C THR A 232 -8.50 0.01 6.31
N ARG A 233 -9.31 0.94 6.83
CA ARG A 233 -10.35 0.63 7.82
C ARG A 233 -11.40 -0.32 7.22
N ARG A 234 -11.84 -0.04 6.00
CA ARG A 234 -12.83 -0.86 5.30
C ARG A 234 -12.28 -2.24 4.96
N LEU A 235 -11.04 -2.37 4.49
CA LEU A 235 -10.42 -3.68 4.27
C LEU A 235 -10.49 -4.57 5.51
N ARG A 236 -10.11 -4.02 6.67
CA ARG A 236 -10.13 -4.76 7.94
C ARG A 236 -11.56 -5.11 8.38
N ALA A 237 -12.49 -4.19 8.22
CA ALA A 237 -13.91 -4.43 8.50
C ALA A 237 -14.46 -5.58 7.63
N LEU A 238 -14.21 -5.54 6.32
CA LEU A 238 -14.64 -6.58 5.38
C LEU A 238 -14.06 -7.95 5.72
N LEU A 239 -12.77 -8.02 6.06
CA LEU A 239 -12.13 -9.26 6.47
C LEU A 239 -12.75 -9.81 7.76
N GLY A 240 -13.03 -8.95 8.75
CA GLY A 240 -13.71 -9.35 9.98
C GLY A 240 -15.18 -9.72 9.78
N GLU A 241 -15.91 -9.06 8.87
CA GLU A 241 -17.27 -9.43 8.45
C GLU A 241 -17.27 -10.82 7.79
N MET A 242 -16.36 -11.05 6.83
CA MET A 242 -16.21 -12.33 6.14
C MET A 242 -15.83 -13.47 7.11
N GLN A 243 -14.88 -13.25 8.02
CA GLN A 243 -14.49 -14.26 9.02
C GLN A 243 -15.65 -14.64 9.94
N ARG A 244 -16.47 -13.68 10.37
CA ARG A 244 -17.68 -13.96 11.16
C ARG A 244 -18.73 -14.74 10.37
N ALA A 245 -18.86 -14.45 9.07
CA ALA A 245 -19.81 -15.13 8.20
C ALA A 245 -19.33 -16.54 7.78
N LEU A 246 -18.03 -16.80 7.80
CA LEU A 246 -17.41 -18.05 7.37
C LEU A 246 -16.50 -18.61 8.49
N PRO A 247 -17.06 -19.02 9.64
CA PRO A 247 -16.29 -19.46 10.81
C PRO A 247 -15.41 -20.70 10.54
N GLN A 248 -15.76 -21.49 9.52
CA GLN A 248 -14.98 -22.64 9.07
C GLN A 248 -13.62 -22.27 8.47
N ILE A 249 -13.41 -20.99 8.14
CA ILE A 249 -12.12 -20.48 7.66
C ILE A 249 -11.26 -20.17 8.89
N ALA A 250 -10.72 -21.25 9.46
CA ALA A 250 -9.83 -21.20 10.61
C ALA A 250 -8.50 -20.55 10.22
N GLY A 251 -8.26 -19.32 10.68
CA GLY A 251 -7.01 -18.63 10.46
C GLY A 251 -7.04 -17.18 10.91
N ARG A 252 -5.99 -16.74 11.60
CA ARG A 252 -5.79 -15.33 11.89
C ARG A 252 -5.52 -14.62 10.56
N VAL A 253 -6.47 -13.82 10.09
CA VAL A 253 -6.21 -12.89 9.00
C VAL A 253 -5.24 -11.82 9.51
N PRO A 254 -4.05 -11.67 8.92
CA PRO A 254 -3.08 -10.65 9.30
C PRO A 254 -3.66 -9.24 9.19
N ASP A 255 -3.01 -8.27 9.86
CA ASP A 255 -3.37 -6.86 9.78
C ASP A 255 -3.05 -6.27 8.39
N TYR A 256 -3.85 -6.62 7.40
CA TYR A 256 -3.71 -6.09 6.06
C TYR A 256 -4.07 -4.60 6.03
N ALA A 257 -3.38 -3.88 5.14
CA ALA A 257 -3.66 -2.49 4.84
C ALA A 257 -3.68 -2.29 3.34
N SER A 258 -4.06 -1.11 2.86
CA SER A 258 -4.15 -0.86 1.41
C SER A 258 -2.80 -1.02 0.68
N HIS A 259 -1.66 -0.91 1.37
CA HIS A 259 -0.34 -1.24 0.80
C HIS A 259 -0.15 -2.75 0.56
N SER A 260 -0.85 -3.60 1.32
CA SER A 260 -0.87 -5.04 1.11
C SER A 260 -1.49 -5.42 -0.23
N LEU A 261 -2.49 -4.67 -0.73
CA LEU A 261 -3.06 -4.89 -2.07
C LEU A 261 -2.03 -4.61 -3.17
N ARG A 262 -1.35 -3.46 -3.08
CA ARG A 262 -0.30 -3.09 -4.04
C ARG A 262 0.85 -4.12 -4.05
N ARG A 263 1.28 -4.59 -2.88
CA ARG A 263 2.27 -5.67 -2.77
C ARG A 263 1.74 -7.00 -3.31
N GLY A 264 0.51 -7.36 -2.95
CA GLY A 264 -0.17 -8.57 -3.40
C GLY A 264 -0.26 -8.65 -4.92
N GLY A 265 -0.62 -7.54 -5.58
CA GLY A 265 -0.61 -7.44 -7.04
C GLY A 265 0.77 -7.70 -7.65
N ALA A 266 1.83 -7.09 -7.09
CA ALA A 266 3.20 -7.31 -7.56
C ALA A 266 3.66 -8.76 -7.40
N THR A 267 3.40 -9.35 -6.22
CA THR A 267 3.72 -10.76 -5.96
C THR A 267 2.95 -11.68 -6.90
N ALA A 268 1.66 -11.45 -7.10
CA ALA A 268 0.83 -12.25 -8.00
C ALA A 268 1.29 -12.16 -9.46
N ALA A 269 1.71 -10.97 -9.92
CA ALA A 269 2.26 -10.78 -11.25
C ALA A 269 3.57 -11.56 -11.43
N ALA A 270 4.48 -11.51 -10.45
CA ALA A 270 5.71 -12.29 -10.47
C ALA A 270 5.43 -13.81 -10.50
N GLU A 271 4.48 -14.29 -9.68
CA GLU A 271 4.08 -15.70 -9.65
C GLU A 271 3.45 -16.19 -10.96
N GLY A 272 2.80 -15.27 -11.68
CA GLY A 272 2.24 -15.46 -13.02
C GLY A 272 3.27 -15.32 -14.15
N GLY A 273 4.55 -15.11 -13.83
CA GLY A 273 5.65 -15.06 -14.81
C GLY A 273 5.95 -13.68 -15.40
N ALA A 274 5.35 -12.61 -14.89
CA ALA A 274 5.71 -11.26 -15.32
C ALA A 274 7.16 -10.92 -14.89
N SER A 275 7.92 -10.30 -15.80
CA SER A 275 9.28 -9.87 -15.50
C SER A 275 9.30 -8.74 -14.48
N GLY A 276 10.43 -8.59 -13.76
CA GLY A 276 10.62 -7.48 -12.81
C GLY A 276 10.41 -6.11 -13.46
N GLU A 277 10.81 -5.94 -14.73
CA GLU A 277 10.61 -4.71 -15.50
C GLU A 277 9.13 -4.44 -15.78
N GLN A 278 8.37 -5.46 -16.20
CA GLN A 278 6.92 -5.34 -16.42
C GLN A 278 6.19 -4.95 -15.13
N ILE A 279 6.57 -5.58 -14.00
CA ILE A 279 5.99 -5.28 -12.68
C ILE A 279 6.36 -3.86 -12.24
N LYS A 280 7.61 -3.42 -12.46
CA LYS A 280 8.05 -2.04 -12.16
C LYS A 280 7.30 -1.02 -12.98
N ALA A 281 7.15 -1.25 -14.28
CA ALA A 281 6.42 -0.39 -15.19
C ALA A 281 4.94 -0.26 -14.77
N HIS A 282 4.25 -1.39 -14.62
CA HIS A 282 2.83 -1.42 -14.23
C HIS A 282 2.58 -0.81 -12.84
N GLY A 283 3.43 -1.18 -11.88
CA GLY A 283 3.34 -0.65 -10.53
C GLY A 283 3.85 0.79 -10.39
N ARG A 284 4.58 1.33 -11.36
CA ARG A 284 5.25 2.65 -11.30
C ARG A 284 6.23 2.75 -10.13
N TRP A 285 7.11 1.75 -9.98
CA TRP A 285 8.25 1.82 -9.06
C TRP A 285 9.45 2.48 -9.74
N ARG A 286 10.03 3.50 -9.10
CA ARG A 286 11.20 4.26 -9.62
C ARG A 286 12.56 3.64 -9.28
N SER A 287 12.60 2.74 -8.31
CA SER A 287 13.83 2.08 -7.84
C SER A 287 13.67 0.57 -7.83
N GLU A 288 14.79 -0.15 -7.72
CA GLU A 288 14.84 -1.61 -7.49
C GLU A 288 14.16 -2.06 -6.19
N ALA A 289 13.56 -1.15 -5.42
CA ALA A 289 12.78 -1.46 -4.22
C ALA A 289 11.63 -2.44 -4.47
N VAL A 290 11.23 -2.68 -5.73
CA VAL A 290 10.30 -3.76 -6.09
C VAL A 290 10.78 -5.14 -5.62
N SER A 291 12.10 -5.39 -5.67
CA SER A 291 12.70 -6.68 -5.33
C SER A 291 12.53 -7.02 -3.85
N ALA A 292 12.43 -6.00 -2.99
CA ALA A 292 12.09 -6.17 -1.57
C ALA A 292 10.58 -6.42 -1.33
N TYR A 293 9.73 -6.12 -2.31
CA TYR A 293 8.28 -6.35 -2.23
C TYR A 293 7.86 -7.71 -2.78
N ILE A 294 8.54 -8.18 -3.83
CA ILE A 294 8.34 -9.49 -4.45
C ILE A 294 9.08 -10.53 -3.59
N LEU A 295 8.44 -10.99 -2.52
CA LEU A 295 8.88 -12.20 -1.83
C LEU A 295 8.31 -13.40 -2.60
N PRO A 296 9.15 -14.31 -3.13
CA PRO A 296 8.65 -15.53 -3.74
C PRO A 296 7.82 -16.30 -2.71
N SER A 297 6.57 -16.64 -3.03
CA SER A 297 5.80 -17.55 -2.18
C SER A 297 6.50 -18.91 -2.11
N ALA A 298 6.15 -19.71 -1.09
CA ALA A 298 6.63 -21.08 -0.99
C ALA A 298 6.36 -21.89 -2.28
N ALA A 299 5.23 -21.64 -2.94
CA ALA A 299 4.88 -22.27 -4.22
C ALA A 299 5.77 -21.81 -5.40
N ALA A 300 6.19 -20.54 -5.43
CA ALA A 300 7.15 -20.05 -6.42
C ALA A 300 8.54 -20.66 -6.21
N LYS A 301 8.97 -20.79 -4.94
CA LYS A 301 10.24 -21.47 -4.60
C LYS A 301 10.22 -22.96 -4.95
N ALA A 302 9.10 -23.65 -4.73
CA ALA A 302 8.94 -25.06 -5.08
C ALA A 302 9.02 -25.31 -6.60
N ARG A 303 8.50 -24.39 -7.43
CA ARG A 303 8.62 -24.49 -8.90
C ARG A 303 10.07 -24.39 -9.40
N ILE A 304 10.93 -23.63 -8.72
CA ILE A 304 12.36 -23.54 -9.08
C ILE A 304 13.02 -24.91 -8.92
N VAL A 305 12.73 -25.62 -7.84
CA VAL A 305 13.25 -26.98 -7.60
C VAL A 305 12.68 -27.99 -8.60
N GLY A 306 11.41 -27.85 -9.01
CA GLY A 306 10.80 -28.75 -9.99
C GLY A 306 11.26 -28.54 -11.44
N CYS A 307 12.00 -27.45 -11.73
CA CYS A 307 12.58 -27.18 -13.04
C CYS A 307 14.11 -27.44 -13.08
N MET A 308 14.71 -27.84 -11.96
CA MET A 308 16.09 -28.33 -11.86
C MET A 308 16.11 -29.83 -12.05
#